data_AF-X1KH50-F1
#
_entry.id   AF-X1KH50-F1
#
_cell.length_a   1.000
_cell.length_b   1.000
_cell.length_c   1.000
_cell.angle_alpha   90.00
_cell.angle_beta   90.00
_cell.angle_gamma   90.00
#
_symmetry.space_group_name_H-M   'P 1'
#
loop_
_entity.id
_entity.type
_entity.pdbx_description
1 polymer ?
#
loop_
_entity_poly.entity_id
_entity_poly.type
_entity_poly.pdbx_seq_one_letter_code
_entity_poly.pdbx_strand_id
1 'polypeptide(L)'
;GKAQETTGDSPTEQSESITKYNPVTVGTEVLDGKTCLVIEYTTETEETKSWVWVRYGLLIRIESTTDEGILVAELKNIDFSAIADSMFELPAGVQMLEIPSF
;
A
#
# COMPACT_ATOMS: atom_id res chain seq x y z
N GLY A 1 12.47 24.07 18.26
CA GLY A 1 13.21 22.79 18.30
C GLY A 1 13.18 22.21 16.92
N LYS A 2 14.31 21.72 16.40
CA LYS A 2 14.33 21.05 15.10
C LYS A 2 13.75 19.65 15.31
N ALA A 3 12.75 19.28 14.51
CA ALA A 3 12.34 17.89 14.41
C ALA A 3 13.56 17.08 13.96
N GLN A 4 13.91 16.09 14.76
CA GLN A 4 14.94 15.12 14.41
C GLN A 4 14.23 14.08 13.54
N GLU A 5 14.51 14.09 12.24
CA GLU A 5 14.15 12.99 11.35
C GLU A 5 14.84 11.73 11.88
N THR A 6 14.09 10.85 12.51
CA THR A 6 14.50 9.45 12.63
C THR A 6 14.37 8.87 11.24
N THR A 7 15.48 8.53 10.60
CA THR A 7 15.52 7.80 9.33
C THR A 7 14.81 6.46 9.54
N GLY A 8 13.50 6.43 9.26
CA GLY A 8 12.82 5.18 8.96
C GLY A 8 13.36 4.63 7.64
N ASP A 9 13.18 3.33 7.42
CA ASP A 9 13.54 2.67 6.17
C ASP A 9 13.05 3.52 4.99
N SER A 10 13.94 3.77 4.03
CA SER A 10 13.58 4.46 2.80
C SER A 10 12.46 3.70 2.08
N PRO A 11 11.65 4.38 1.24
CA PRO A 11 10.63 3.70 0.44
C PRO A 11 11.19 2.54 -0.39
N THR A 12 12.46 2.63 -0.80
CA THR A 12 13.18 1.56 -1.50
C THR A 12 13.44 0.37 -0.59
N GLU A 13 13.99 0.58 0.61
CA GLU A 13 14.28 -0.48 1.58
C GLU A 13 13.00 -1.22 2.01
N GLN A 14 11.90 -0.49 2.21
CA GLN A 14 10.59 -1.11 2.45
C GLN A 14 10.13 -1.95 1.26
N SER A 15 10.30 -1.45 0.03
CA SER A 15 9.88 -2.17 -1.18
C SER A 15 10.72 -3.43 -1.43
N GLU A 16 12.01 -3.43 -1.07
CA GLU A 16 12.89 -4.60 -1.19
C GLU A 16 12.45 -5.76 -0.27
N SER A 17 11.74 -5.49 0.82
CA SER A 17 11.27 -6.55 1.71
C SER A 17 10.37 -7.57 1.01
N ILE A 18 9.60 -7.16 -0.01
CA ILE A 18 8.69 -8.03 -0.74
C ILE A 18 9.42 -9.03 -1.64
N THR A 19 10.65 -8.73 -2.06
CA THR A 19 11.41 -9.63 -2.94
C THR A 19 11.81 -10.93 -2.23
N LYS A 20 11.79 -10.94 -0.89
CA LYS A 20 12.02 -12.13 -0.06
C LYS A 20 10.98 -13.23 -0.29
N TYR A 21 9.80 -12.86 -0.78
CA TYR A 21 8.70 -13.80 -1.08
C TYR A 21 8.69 -14.28 -2.53
N ASN A 22 9.74 -13.99 -3.31
CA ASN A 22 9.87 -14.37 -4.72
C ASN A 22 8.63 -14.04 -5.57
N PRO A 23 8.18 -12.77 -5.60
CA PRO A 23 6.98 -12.39 -6.33
C PRO A 23 7.13 -12.63 -7.83
N VAL A 24 6.09 -13.17 -8.44
CA VAL A 24 6.01 -13.47 -9.87
C VAL A 24 4.99 -12.56 -10.52
N THR A 25 5.40 -11.93 -11.62
CA THR A 25 4.43 -11.29 -12.52
C THR A 25 3.78 -12.38 -13.37
N VAL A 26 2.48 -12.62 -13.17
CA VAL A 26 1.75 -13.69 -13.87
C VAL A 26 1.10 -13.22 -15.17
N GLY A 27 1.01 -11.91 -15.38
CA GLY A 27 0.54 -11.32 -16.64
C GLY A 27 -0.12 -9.97 -16.44
N THR A 28 -1.06 -9.65 -17.34
CA THR A 28 -1.86 -8.43 -17.27
C THR A 28 -3.35 -8.76 -17.29
N GLU A 29 -4.11 -8.08 -16.45
CA GLU A 29 -5.58 -8.15 -16.41
C GLU A 29 -6.19 -6.75 -16.55
N VAL A 30 -7.45 -6.65 -16.97
CA VAL A 30 -8.19 -5.37 -16.99
C VAL A 30 -9.17 -5.35 -15.82
N LEU A 31 -8.95 -4.43 -14.88
CA LEU A 31 -9.82 -4.23 -13.72
C LEU A 31 -10.41 -2.82 -13.76
N ASP A 32 -11.73 -2.68 -13.78
CA ASP A 32 -12.43 -1.38 -13.87
C ASP A 32 -11.89 -0.45 -14.97
N GLY A 33 -11.64 -1.02 -16.16
CA GLY A 33 -11.09 -0.32 -17.32
C GLY A 33 -9.60 0.03 -17.21
N LYS A 34 -8.91 -0.43 -16.17
CA LYS A 34 -7.47 -0.18 -15.93
C LYS A 34 -6.69 -1.43 -16.28
N THR A 35 -5.72 -1.30 -17.20
CA THR A 35 -4.75 -2.37 -17.43
C THR A 35 -3.83 -2.47 -16.22
N CYS A 36 -3.81 -3.64 -15.61
CA CYS A 36 -3.06 -3.94 -14.41
C CYS A 36 -2.02 -5.01 -14.68
N LEU A 37 -0.83 -4.83 -14.13
CA LEU A 37 0.10 -5.91 -13.90
C LEU A 37 -0.43 -6.76 -12.76
N VAL A 38 -0.42 -8.08 -12.94
CA VAL A 38 -0.81 -9.01 -11.90
C VAL A 38 0.44 -9.65 -11.31
N ILE A 39 0.59 -9.50 -10.00
CA ILE A 39 1.74 -10.00 -9.24
C ILE A 39 1.19 -10.98 -8.19
N GLU A 40 1.79 -12.15 -8.12
CA GLU A 40 1.44 -13.19 -7.15
C GLU A 40 2.67 -13.60 -6.34
N TYR A 41 2.47 -13.91 -5.07
CA TYR A 41 3.45 -14.56 -4.22
C TYR A 41 2.76 -15.38 -3.15
N THR A 42 3.49 -16.35 -2.60
CA THR A 42 2.99 -17.23 -1.54
C THR A 42 3.99 -17.24 -0.40
N THR A 43 3.47 -17.07 0.81
CA THR A 43 4.21 -17.29 2.06
C THR A 43 3.78 -18.62 2.69
N GLU A 44 4.31 -18.98 3.85
CA GLU A 44 3.89 -20.20 4.56
C GLU A 44 2.41 -20.19 4.96
N THR A 45 1.81 -19.00 5.12
CA THR A 45 0.46 -18.83 5.70
C THR A 45 -0.53 -18.13 4.80
N GLU A 46 -0.08 -17.59 3.66
CA GLU A 46 -0.87 -16.67 2.84
C GLU A 46 -0.49 -16.76 1.37
N GLU A 47 -1.50 -16.82 0.50
CA GLU A 47 -1.37 -16.56 -0.94
C GLU A 47 -1.84 -15.13 -1.23
N THR A 48 -0.99 -14.36 -1.91
CA THR A 48 -1.30 -12.97 -2.26
C THR A 48 -1.37 -12.81 -3.77
N LYS A 49 -2.44 -12.15 -4.24
CA LYS A 49 -2.59 -11.67 -5.62
C LYS A 49 -2.82 -10.17 -5.63
N SER A 50 -2.05 -9.46 -6.44
CA SER A 50 -2.02 -7.99 -6.49
C SER A 50 -2.22 -7.48 -7.90
N TRP A 51 -2.99 -6.39 -8.04
CA TRP A 51 -3.23 -5.70 -9.31
C TRP A 51 -2.66 -4.29 -9.25
N VAL A 52 -1.58 -4.07 -10.00
CA VAL A 52 -0.90 -2.77 -10.09
C VAL A 52 -1.29 -2.08 -11.38
N TRP A 53 -1.98 -0.95 -11.30
CA TRP A 53 -2.38 -0.16 -12.46
C TRP A 53 -1.15 0.36 -13.22
N VAL A 54 -0.91 -0.17 -14.42
CA VAL A 54 0.31 0.08 -15.20
C VAL A 54 0.56 1.56 -15.47
N ARG A 55 -0.51 2.34 -15.70
CA ARG A 55 -0.38 3.77 -16.04
C ARG A 55 0.23 4.61 -14.93
N TYR A 56 -0.08 4.29 -13.67
CA TYR A 56 0.28 5.12 -12.50
C TYR A 56 1.12 4.37 -11.45
N GLY A 57 1.37 3.07 -11.63
CA GLY A 57 2.11 2.26 -10.67
C GLY A 57 1.39 2.04 -9.34
N LEU A 58 0.07 2.21 -9.29
CA LEU A 58 -0.72 2.10 -8.05
C LEU A 58 -1.24 0.68 -7.85
N LEU A 59 -1.07 0.12 -6.66
CA LEU A 59 -1.76 -1.09 -6.23
C LEU A 59 -3.24 -0.76 -6.04
N ILE A 60 -4.10 -1.22 -6.94
CA ILE A 60 -5.54 -0.90 -6.92
C ILE A 60 -6.42 -2.01 -6.34
N ARG A 61 -5.87 -3.22 -6.25
CA ARG A 61 -6.51 -4.36 -5.57
C ARG A 61 -5.44 -5.30 -5.04
N ILE A 62 -5.68 -5.83 -3.85
CA ILE A 62 -4.93 -6.96 -3.28
C ILE A 62 -5.93 -7.97 -2.72
N GLU A 63 -5.65 -9.23 -2.98
CA GLU A 63 -6.34 -10.38 -2.42
C GLU A 63 -5.32 -11.21 -1.64
N SER A 64 -5.69 -11.52 -0.41
CA SER A 64 -4.89 -12.29 0.54
C SER A 64 -5.72 -13.46 1.02
N THR A 65 -5.33 -14.67 0.64
CA THR A 65 -6.03 -15.90 1.01
C THR A 65 -5.25 -16.63 2.10
N THR A 66 -5.90 -16.87 3.23
CA THR A 66 -5.40 -17.68 4.34
C THR A 66 -6.39 -18.79 4.67
N ASP A 67 -6.02 -19.70 5.56
CA ASP A 67 -6.92 -20.76 6.06
C ASP A 67 -8.18 -20.21 6.74
N GLU A 68 -8.13 -18.97 7.24
CA GLU A 68 -9.26 -18.31 7.91
C GLU A 68 -10.21 -17.60 6.94
N GLY A 69 -9.79 -17.37 5.69
CA GLY A 69 -10.61 -16.76 4.66
C GLY A 69 -9.83 -15.84 3.72
N ILE A 70 -10.57 -15.02 2.99
CA ILE A 70 -10.03 -14.11 1.97
C ILE A 70 -10.21 -12.67 2.44
N LEU A 71 -9.10 -11.94 2.57
CA LEU A 71 -9.09 -10.48 2.67
C LEU A 71 -8.99 -9.89 1.27
N VAL A 72 -9.90 -8.96 0.95
CA VAL A 72 -9.88 -8.20 -0.30
C VAL A 72 -9.85 -6.71 0.05
N ALA A 73 -8.83 -6.00 -0.42
CA ALA A 73 -8.76 -4.55 -0.34
C ALA A 73 -8.72 -3.94 -1.74
N GLU A 74 -9.50 -2.88 -1.96
CA GLU A 74 -9.65 -2.22 -3.25
C GLU A 74 -9.55 -0.70 -3.13
N LEU A 75 -8.79 -0.07 -4.02
CA LEU A 75 -8.76 1.38 -4.18
C LEU A 75 -9.61 1.77 -5.40
N LYS A 76 -10.79 2.33 -5.13
CA LYS A 76 -11.75 2.79 -6.15
C LYS A 76 -11.84 4.31 -6.17
N ASN A 77 -12.31 4.85 -7.30
CA ASN A 77 -12.56 6.29 -7.47
C ASN A 77 -11.34 7.18 -7.18
N ILE A 78 -10.17 6.79 -7.68
CA ILE A 78 -8.90 7.50 -7.46
C ILE A 78 -8.95 8.87 -8.16
N ASP A 79 -8.76 9.94 -7.39
CA ASP A 79 -8.62 11.31 -7.87
C ASP A 79 -7.16 11.77 -7.74
N PHE A 80 -6.63 12.40 -8.80
CA PHE A 80 -5.28 12.96 -8.86
C PHE A 80 -5.28 14.49 -8.77
N SER A 81 -6.40 15.09 -8.38
CA SER A 81 -6.50 16.53 -8.13
C SER A 81 -5.60 16.95 -6.96
N ALA A 82 -5.18 18.21 -6.95
CA ALA A 82 -4.40 18.76 -5.85
C ALA A 82 -5.25 18.81 -4.57
N ILE A 83 -4.74 18.21 -3.50
CA ILE A 83 -5.37 18.25 -2.19
C ILE A 83 -4.86 19.50 -1.45
N ALA A 84 -5.75 20.30 -0.91
CA ALA A 84 -5.38 21.50 -0.15
C ALA A 84 -4.70 21.13 1.18
N ASP A 85 -3.68 21.89 1.58
CA ASP A 85 -2.95 21.66 2.85
C ASP A 85 -3.86 21.65 4.08
N SER A 86 -4.95 22.42 4.04
CA SER A 86 -5.96 22.46 5.10
C SER A 86 -6.66 21.12 5.36
N MET A 87 -6.63 20.18 4.40
CA MET A 87 -7.14 18.81 4.60
C MET A 87 -6.28 17.98 5.54
N PHE A 88 -5.03 18.38 5.75
CA PHE A 88 -4.07 17.71 6.64
C PHE A 88 -3.97 18.39 8.01
N GLU A 89 -4.73 19.46 8.24
CA GLU A 89 -4.80 20.11 9.55
C GLU A 89 -5.63 19.29 10.54
N LEU A 90 -5.18 19.24 11.79
CA LEU A 90 -5.93 18.57 12.84
C LEU A 90 -7.19 19.38 13.19
N PRO A 91 -8.37 18.73 13.28
CA PRO A 91 -9.57 19.42 13.73
C PRO A 91 -9.42 19.93 15.17
N ALA A 92 -10.17 20.98 15.51
CA ALA A 92 -10.16 21.52 16.87
C ALA A 92 -10.58 20.45 17.90
N GLY A 93 -9.87 20.39 19.02
CA GLY A 93 -10.18 19.45 20.11
C GLY A 93 -9.55 18.06 19.98
N VAL A 94 -8.72 17.82 18.96
CA VAL A 94 -7.88 16.60 18.91
C VAL A 94 -6.91 16.61 20.08
N GLN A 95 -6.91 15.53 20.85
CA GLN A 95 -5.95 15.32 21.93
C GLN A 95 -4.64 14.82 21.33
N MET A 96 -3.55 15.53 21.60
CA MET A 96 -2.21 15.06 21.26
C MET A 96 -1.66 14.23 22.41
N LEU A 97 -1.28 12.99 22.12
CA LEU A 97 -0.56 12.13 23.05
C LEU A 97 0.91 12.13 22.64
N GLU A 98 1.80 12.50 23.56
CA GLU A 98 3.23 12.26 23.37
C GLU A 98 3.50 10.76 23.57
N ILE A 99 3.99 10.10 22.53
CA ILE A 99 4.49 8.73 22.65
C ILE A 99 5.91 8.83 23.24
N PRO A 100 6.16 8.31 24.45
CA PRO A 100 7.49 8.35 25.05
C PRO A 100 8.48 7.57 24.17
N SER A 101 9.64 8.17 23.91
CA SER A 101 10.76 7.50 23.25
C SER A 101 11.40 6.48 24.20
N PHE A 102 11.56 5.23 23.74
CA PHE A 102 12.30 4.18 24.45
C PHE A 102 13.81 4.26 24.18
#